data_AF-A0A8S0ZGD4-F1
#
_entry.id   AF-A0A8S0ZGD4-F1
#
_cell.length_a   1.000
_cell.length_b   1.000
_cell.length_c   1.000
_cell.angle_alpha   90.00
_cell.angle_beta   90.00
_cell.angle_gamma   90.00
#
_symmetry.space_group_name_H-M   'P 1'
#
loop_
_entity.id
_entity.type
_entity.pdbx_description
1 polymer ?
#
loop_
_entity_poly.entity_id
_entity_poly.type
_entity_poly.pdbx_seq_one_letter_code
_entity_poly.pdbx_strand_id
1 'polypeptide(L)'
;MGFCYLLIKRINLGIGFLLEESDFYNRMKWCEIDDKQLNEKSRLWFNKINSKIDNEDYVEASAGFLMGMLNACSTTMGLVAISGINVQNTIVRSLRSSDDSMTVFVADSIQNLAKLISLIYSVYRLFGINPSKEKTILFPEGYATTLQLLRTQIINAFGAISRLIIGCDNVRRLWNVKKIEYQNLRASDEMRFLTDGGKNPWVIENIGVDEATIEDIIFDDEEENNKRIILFCVKNIASKNMLKSTIQHSSRVQSDLSSFTPYMALTNKASL
;
A
#
# COMPACT_ATOMS: atom_id res chain seq x y z
N MET A 1 14.90 -24.04 17.64
CA MET A 1 13.80 -24.48 18.53
C MET A 1 12.49 -23.73 18.28
N GLY A 2 12.47 -22.40 18.07
CA GLY A 2 11.23 -21.62 17.93
C GLY A 2 10.22 -22.11 16.89
N PHE A 3 10.66 -22.60 15.72
CA PHE A 3 9.77 -23.10 14.67
C PHE A 3 8.97 -24.35 15.04
N CYS A 4 9.49 -25.19 15.94
CA CYS A 4 8.81 -26.42 16.35
C CYS A 4 7.51 -26.14 17.10
N TYR A 5 7.43 -25.01 17.82
CA TYR A 5 6.20 -24.61 18.52
C TYR A 5 5.05 -24.27 17.56
N LEU A 6 5.35 -23.80 16.35
CA LEU A 6 4.33 -23.50 15.34
C LEU A 6 3.69 -24.77 14.73
N LEU A 7 4.34 -25.92 14.89
CA LEU A 7 3.82 -27.22 14.44
C LEU A 7 2.77 -27.80 15.38
N ILE A 8 2.78 -27.40 16.66
CA ILE A 8 1.83 -27.86 17.70
C ILE A 8 0.88 -26.75 18.15
N LYS A 9 0.67 -25.74 17.30
CA LYS A 9 -0.11 -24.56 17.67
C LYS A 9 -1.60 -24.89 17.84
N ARG A 10 -2.20 -24.24 18.85
CA ARG A 10 -3.63 -24.22 19.17
C ARG A 10 -4.17 -22.82 18.90
N ILE A 11 -5.33 -22.72 18.24
CA ILE A 11 -5.98 -21.44 17.90
C ILE A 11 -7.24 -21.31 18.75
N ASN A 12 -7.35 -20.22 19.51
CA ASN A 12 -8.56 -19.92 20.27
C ASN A 12 -9.70 -19.55 19.31
N LEU A 13 -10.86 -20.20 19.44
CA LEU A 13 -12.01 -19.99 18.55
C LEU A 13 -12.88 -18.78 18.96
N GLY A 14 -12.57 -18.11 20.06
CA GLY A 14 -13.25 -16.91 20.54
C GLY A 14 -14.50 -17.20 21.38
N ILE A 15 -15.47 -16.29 21.31
CA ILE A 15 -16.60 -16.21 22.26
C ILE A 15 -17.68 -17.29 22.03
N GLY A 16 -17.57 -18.08 20.95
CA GLY A 16 -18.54 -19.13 20.64
C GLY A 16 -19.77 -18.64 19.87
N PHE A 17 -20.75 -19.54 19.74
CA PHE A 17 -21.96 -19.30 18.94
C PHE A 17 -22.99 -18.49 19.72
N LEU A 18 -23.66 -17.57 19.04
CA LEU A 18 -24.84 -16.90 19.57
C LEU A 18 -26.07 -17.71 19.18
N LEU A 19 -26.78 -18.22 20.19
CA LEU A 19 -28.11 -18.79 20.02
C LEU A 19 -29.14 -17.71 20.33
N GLU A 20 -30.09 -17.56 19.43
CA GLU A 20 -31.16 -16.56 19.52
C GLU A 20 -32.50 -17.29 19.43
N GLU A 21 -33.32 -17.10 20.46
CA GLU A 21 -34.74 -17.41 20.46
C GLU A 21 -35.53 -16.10 20.64
N SER A 22 -36.86 -16.14 20.53
CA SER A 22 -37.71 -14.93 20.46
C SER A 22 -37.45 -13.89 21.55
N ASP A 23 -37.08 -14.34 22.75
CA ASP A 23 -37.00 -13.49 23.94
C ASP A 23 -35.64 -13.57 24.65
N PHE A 24 -34.71 -14.39 24.17
CA PHE A 24 -33.41 -14.54 24.79
C PHE A 24 -32.29 -14.80 23.78
N TYR A 25 -31.10 -14.35 24.17
CA TYR A 25 -29.87 -14.71 23.50
C TYR A 25 -28.92 -15.35 24.51
N ASN A 26 -28.25 -16.42 24.10
CA ASN A 26 -27.21 -17.06 24.90
C ASN A 26 -25.97 -17.29 24.05
N ARG A 27 -24.79 -17.18 24.65
CA ARG A 27 -23.52 -17.52 23.99
C ARG A 27 -23.03 -18.86 24.51
N MET A 28 -23.02 -19.84 23.63
CA MET A 28 -22.51 -21.17 23.95
C MET A 28 -21.04 -21.29 23.57
N LYS A 29 -20.28 -21.96 24.43
CA LYS A 29 -18.90 -22.35 24.14
C LYS A 29 -18.84 -23.32 22.97
N TRP A 30 -17.69 -23.38 22.33
CA TRP A 30 -17.47 -24.22 21.16
C TRP A 30 -17.54 -25.71 21.49
N CYS A 31 -17.01 -26.11 22.65
CA CYS A 31 -17.02 -27.50 23.10
C CYS A 31 -18.39 -27.99 23.62
N GLU A 32 -19.32 -27.08 23.90
CA GLU A 32 -20.62 -27.40 24.51
C GLU A 32 -21.77 -27.50 23.49
N ILE A 33 -21.56 -27.07 22.23
CA ILE A 33 -22.64 -26.96 21.25
C ILE A 33 -23.00 -28.30 20.58
N ASP A 34 -24.31 -28.59 20.53
CA ASP A 34 -24.83 -29.72 19.76
C ASP A 34 -25.03 -29.31 18.29
N ASP A 35 -24.73 -30.22 17.36
CA ASP A 35 -24.78 -29.94 15.92
C ASP A 35 -26.21 -29.60 15.45
N LYS A 36 -27.22 -30.12 16.15
CA LYS A 36 -28.64 -29.85 15.94
C LYS A 36 -29.04 -28.41 16.22
N GLN A 37 -28.30 -27.71 17.10
CA GLN A 37 -28.56 -26.30 17.44
C GLN A 37 -28.03 -25.34 16.37
N LEU A 38 -27.18 -25.82 15.46
CA LEU A 38 -26.58 -25.02 14.41
C LEU A 38 -27.45 -24.98 13.15
N ASN A 39 -27.50 -23.83 12.49
CA ASN A 39 -28.01 -23.75 11.12
C ASN A 39 -27.12 -24.59 10.17
N GLU A 40 -27.67 -24.92 8.99
CA GLU A 40 -27.00 -25.81 8.03
C GLU A 40 -25.58 -25.36 7.68
N LYS A 41 -25.38 -24.07 7.41
CA LYS A 41 -24.07 -23.51 7.04
C LYS A 41 -23.05 -23.66 8.17
N SER A 42 -23.42 -23.28 9.39
CA SER A 42 -22.55 -23.38 10.56
C SER A 42 -22.24 -24.84 10.90
N ARG A 43 -23.25 -25.72 10.80
CA ARG A 43 -23.11 -27.15 11.05
C ARG A 43 -22.12 -27.82 10.10
N LEU A 44 -22.19 -27.52 8.81
CA LEU A 44 -21.28 -28.05 7.80
C LEU A 44 -19.82 -27.68 8.06
N TRP A 45 -19.57 -26.46 8.54
CA TRP A 45 -18.22 -26.03 8.89
C TRP A 45 -17.77 -26.58 10.25
N PHE A 46 -18.63 -26.54 11.26
CA PHE A 46 -18.37 -27.07 12.60
C PHE A 46 -18.01 -28.56 12.56
N ASN A 47 -18.75 -29.37 11.81
CA ASN A 47 -18.48 -30.81 11.67
C ASN A 47 -17.09 -31.12 11.08
N LYS A 48 -16.46 -30.19 10.35
CA LYS A 48 -15.09 -30.37 9.83
C LYS A 48 -14.01 -30.16 10.89
N ILE A 49 -14.32 -29.42 11.95
CA ILE A 49 -13.35 -29.01 12.97
C ILE A 49 -13.65 -29.57 14.36
N ASN A 50 -14.89 -30.00 14.65
CA ASN A 50 -15.35 -30.38 15.98
C ASN A 50 -14.43 -31.43 16.64
N SER A 51 -14.00 -32.44 15.88
CA SER A 51 -13.08 -33.48 16.37
C SER A 51 -11.69 -32.97 16.76
N LYS A 52 -11.36 -31.71 16.47
CA LYS A 52 -10.09 -31.05 16.78
C LYS A 52 -10.25 -29.94 17.82
N ILE A 53 -11.46 -29.69 18.30
CA ILE A 53 -11.73 -28.71 19.35
C ILE A 53 -11.51 -29.42 20.69
N ASP A 54 -10.77 -28.78 21.58
CA ASP A 54 -10.58 -29.26 22.95
C ASP A 54 -11.55 -28.60 23.95
N ASN A 55 -11.48 -29.05 25.20
CA ASN A 55 -12.38 -28.60 26.26
C ASN A 55 -12.19 -27.12 26.65
N GLU A 56 -11.18 -26.44 26.11
CA GLU A 56 -10.87 -25.03 26.37
C GLU A 56 -11.22 -24.12 25.18
N ASP A 57 -11.97 -24.62 24.20
CA ASP A 57 -12.36 -23.90 22.97
C ASP A 57 -11.18 -23.52 22.05
N TYR A 58 -10.11 -24.32 22.08
CA TYR A 58 -9.04 -24.22 21.10
C TYR A 58 -9.15 -25.30 20.04
N VAL A 59 -8.73 -24.97 18.81
CA VAL A 59 -8.58 -25.93 17.71
C VAL A 59 -7.11 -26.20 17.43
N GLU A 60 -6.75 -27.47 17.30
CA GLU A 60 -5.42 -27.85 16.83
C GLU A 60 -5.25 -27.49 15.34
N ALA A 61 -4.21 -26.71 15.05
CA ALA A 61 -3.95 -26.22 13.70
C ALA A 61 -2.46 -26.36 13.36
N SER A 62 -1.95 -27.58 13.25
CA SER A 62 -0.53 -27.83 12.94
C SER A 62 -0.09 -27.22 11.60
N ALA A 63 -0.92 -27.29 10.57
CA ALA A 63 -0.65 -26.72 9.25
C ALA A 63 -0.88 -25.19 9.19
N GLY A 64 -0.24 -24.54 8.22
CA GLY A 64 -0.34 -23.10 7.99
C GLY A 64 0.40 -22.24 9.01
N PHE A 65 0.38 -20.93 8.81
CA PHE A 65 0.97 -19.95 9.71
C PHE A 65 -0.06 -18.89 10.08
N LEU A 66 0.01 -18.38 11.31
CA LEU A 66 -0.78 -17.21 11.69
C LEU A 66 -0.26 -16.01 10.91
N MET A 67 -1.20 -15.26 10.33
CA MET A 67 -0.89 -14.08 9.53
C MET A 67 -0.04 -13.10 10.33
N GLY A 68 1.02 -12.56 9.72
CA GLY A 68 1.89 -11.58 10.35
C GLY A 68 3.07 -12.14 11.15
N MET A 69 3.03 -13.41 11.59
CA MET A 69 4.08 -13.94 12.48
C MET A 69 5.45 -14.13 11.81
N LEU A 70 5.47 -14.47 10.53
CA LEU A 70 6.69 -14.85 9.80
C LEU A 70 6.85 -14.04 8.50
N ASN A 71 6.49 -12.76 8.51
CA ASN A 71 6.53 -11.89 7.33
C ASN A 71 7.90 -11.89 6.64
N ALA A 72 8.99 -11.69 7.40
CA ALA A 72 10.35 -11.72 6.87
C ALA A 72 10.69 -13.08 6.23
N CYS A 73 10.41 -14.19 6.94
CA CYS A 73 10.68 -15.54 6.44
C CYS A 73 9.86 -15.86 5.19
N SER A 74 8.58 -15.50 5.15
CA SER A 74 7.71 -15.70 3.99
C SER A 74 8.18 -14.89 2.77
N THR A 75 8.66 -13.66 3.00
CA THR A 75 9.27 -12.81 1.95
C THR A 75 10.53 -13.46 1.39
N THR A 76 11.44 -13.91 2.27
CA THR A 76 12.66 -14.62 1.88
C THR A 76 12.33 -15.88 1.10
N MET A 77 11.34 -16.66 1.53
CA MET A 77 10.94 -17.89 0.83
C MET A 77 10.43 -17.60 -0.58
N GLY A 78 9.66 -16.54 -0.77
CA GLY A 78 9.19 -16.11 -2.08
C GLY A 78 10.32 -15.66 -3.02
N LEU A 79 11.38 -15.03 -2.48
CA LEU A 79 12.57 -14.66 -3.25
C LEU A 79 13.43 -15.89 -3.59
N VAL A 80 13.58 -16.83 -2.67
CA VAL A 80 14.31 -18.10 -2.90
C VAL A 80 13.60 -18.93 -3.96
N ALA A 81 12.26 -18.98 -3.95
CA ALA A 81 11.48 -19.76 -4.90
C ALA A 81 11.80 -19.45 -6.37
N ILE A 82 12.14 -18.20 -6.68
CA ILE A 82 12.53 -17.79 -8.04
C ILE A 82 14.04 -17.72 -8.26
N SER A 83 14.81 -17.76 -7.17
CA SER A 83 16.27 -17.69 -7.24
C SER A 83 16.81 -18.98 -7.85
N GLY A 84 17.60 -18.86 -8.91
CA GLY A 84 18.19 -20.01 -9.60
C GLY A 84 17.35 -20.58 -10.75
N ILE A 85 16.19 -20.01 -11.06
CA ILE A 85 15.49 -20.33 -12.31
C ILE A 85 16.31 -19.75 -13.47
N ASN A 86 16.93 -20.65 -14.23
CA ASN A 86 17.71 -20.32 -15.41
C ASN A 86 17.09 -21.01 -16.63
N VAL A 87 16.22 -20.28 -17.34
CA VAL A 87 15.70 -20.69 -18.64
C VAL A 87 16.42 -19.85 -19.69
N GLN A 88 16.91 -20.49 -20.76
CA GLN A 88 17.69 -19.83 -21.82
C GLN A 88 16.99 -18.56 -22.32
N ASN A 89 17.76 -17.48 -22.47
CA ASN A 89 17.29 -16.17 -22.95
C ASN A 89 16.10 -15.59 -22.18
N THR A 90 15.96 -15.93 -20.90
CA THR A 90 14.93 -15.35 -20.03
C THR A 90 15.53 -14.74 -18.78
N ILE A 91 14.85 -13.74 -18.24
CA ILE A 91 15.18 -13.11 -16.96
C ILE A 91 13.90 -12.99 -16.15
N VAL A 92 13.96 -13.41 -14.89
CA VAL A 92 12.90 -13.15 -13.91
C VAL A 92 13.52 -12.43 -12.72
N ARG A 93 12.87 -11.35 -12.31
CA ARG A 93 13.20 -10.61 -11.09
C ARG A 93 11.91 -10.29 -10.36
N SER A 94 11.89 -10.47 -9.04
CA SER A 94 10.74 -10.16 -8.21
C SER A 94 11.15 -9.27 -7.05
N LEU A 95 10.31 -8.29 -6.78
CA LEU A 95 10.28 -7.52 -5.55
C LEU A 95 9.13 -8.06 -4.70
N ARG A 96 9.39 -8.39 -3.44
CA ARG A 96 8.39 -8.99 -2.54
C ARG A 96 8.39 -8.33 -1.18
N SER A 97 7.20 -8.23 -0.59
CA SER A 97 6.93 -7.81 0.78
C SER A 97 5.76 -8.63 1.32
N SER A 98 6.04 -9.68 2.09
CA SER A 98 5.06 -10.69 2.52
C SER A 98 4.25 -11.27 1.35
N ASP A 99 2.94 -11.01 1.31
CA ASP A 99 1.99 -11.47 0.31
C ASP A 99 2.01 -10.61 -0.97
N ASP A 100 2.38 -9.34 -0.84
CA ASP A 100 2.51 -8.43 -1.97
C ASP A 100 3.80 -8.70 -2.76
N SER A 101 3.67 -8.73 -4.09
CA SER A 101 4.82 -8.91 -4.97
C SER A 101 4.63 -8.29 -6.34
N MET A 102 5.75 -7.86 -6.91
CA MET A 102 5.84 -7.41 -8.30
C MET A 102 6.93 -8.24 -8.98
N THR A 103 6.61 -8.86 -10.11
CA THR A 103 7.57 -9.71 -10.83
C THR A 103 7.69 -9.23 -12.27
N VAL A 104 8.91 -8.98 -12.70
CA VAL A 104 9.27 -8.62 -14.07
C VAL A 104 9.77 -9.88 -14.77
N PHE A 105 9.23 -10.11 -15.97
CA PHE A 105 9.54 -11.24 -16.82
C PHE A 105 10.09 -10.72 -18.15
N VAL A 106 11.24 -11.25 -18.57
CA VAL A 106 11.86 -10.93 -19.86
C VAL A 106 12.10 -12.25 -20.59
N ALA A 107 11.77 -12.29 -21.87
CA ALA A 107 12.02 -13.41 -22.77
C ALA A 107 12.20 -12.91 -24.22
N ASP A 108 12.84 -13.72 -25.06
CA ASP A 108 13.07 -13.43 -26.49
C ASP A 108 11.81 -13.54 -27.38
N SER A 109 10.75 -14.16 -26.87
CA SER A 109 9.50 -14.39 -27.60
C SER A 109 8.31 -14.44 -26.64
N ILE A 110 7.12 -14.12 -27.15
CA ILE A 110 5.86 -14.16 -26.40
C ILE A 110 5.56 -15.59 -25.90
N GLN A 111 5.90 -16.60 -26.70
CA GLN A 111 5.71 -18.01 -26.34
C GLN A 111 6.63 -18.39 -25.16
N ASN A 112 7.90 -17.96 -25.17
CA ASN A 112 8.80 -18.19 -24.06
C ASN A 112 8.41 -17.40 -22.82
N LEU A 113 7.90 -16.18 -22.99
CA LEU A 113 7.35 -15.37 -21.90
C LEU A 113 6.17 -16.09 -21.21
N ALA A 114 5.21 -16.60 -21.99
CA ALA A 114 4.06 -17.33 -21.47
C ALA A 114 4.48 -18.61 -20.73
N LYS A 115 5.46 -19.35 -21.28
CA LYS A 115 6.05 -20.53 -20.62
C LYS A 115 6.73 -20.16 -19.30
N LEU A 116 7.50 -19.06 -19.29
CA LEU A 116 8.21 -18.57 -18.11
C LEU A 116 7.25 -18.16 -17.00
N ILE A 117 6.19 -17.43 -17.34
CA ILE A 117 5.15 -17.04 -16.37
C ILE A 117 4.47 -18.31 -15.81
N SER A 118 4.09 -19.26 -16.66
CA SER A 118 3.48 -20.52 -16.22
C SER A 118 4.42 -21.35 -15.31
N LEU A 119 5.71 -21.39 -15.64
CA LEU A 119 6.74 -22.03 -14.83
C LEU A 119 6.82 -21.39 -13.45
N ILE A 120 6.91 -20.06 -13.38
CA ILE A 120 7.02 -19.32 -12.11
C ILE A 120 5.78 -19.51 -11.24
N TYR A 121 4.59 -19.52 -11.82
CA TYR A 121 3.36 -19.85 -11.09
C TYR A 121 3.37 -21.27 -10.53
N SER A 122 3.91 -22.23 -11.30
CA SER A 122 4.04 -23.62 -10.86
C SER A 122 5.04 -23.75 -9.72
N VAL A 123 6.19 -23.07 -9.82
CA VAL A 123 7.20 -23.03 -8.76
C VAL A 123 6.65 -22.41 -7.49
N TYR A 124 5.94 -21.28 -7.58
CA TYR A 124 5.29 -20.70 -6.41
C TYR A 124 4.35 -21.70 -5.71
N ARG A 125 3.54 -22.44 -6.47
CA ARG A 125 2.65 -23.46 -5.88
C ARG A 125 3.40 -24.59 -5.19
N LEU A 126 4.56 -25.02 -5.72
CA LEU A 126 5.42 -26.00 -5.05
C LEU A 126 5.91 -25.52 -3.68
N PHE A 127 6.12 -24.21 -3.54
CA PHE A 127 6.48 -23.57 -2.27
C PHE A 127 5.28 -23.13 -1.41
N GLY A 128 4.06 -23.52 -1.78
CA GLY A 128 2.83 -23.12 -1.06
C GLY A 128 2.46 -21.65 -1.24
N ILE A 129 3.09 -20.94 -2.19
CA ILE A 129 2.76 -19.57 -2.58
C ILE A 129 1.69 -19.65 -3.67
N ASN A 130 0.54 -19.03 -3.41
CA ASN A 130 -0.62 -19.12 -4.29
C ASN A 130 -0.99 -17.73 -4.84
N PRO A 131 -0.42 -17.30 -5.99
CA PRO A 131 -0.82 -16.05 -6.62
C PRO A 131 -2.32 -16.05 -6.94
N SER A 132 -3.03 -14.97 -6.59
CA SER A 132 -4.45 -14.82 -6.88
C SER A 132 -4.66 -14.54 -8.37
N LYS A 133 -5.40 -15.40 -9.08
CA LYS A 133 -5.71 -15.19 -10.51
C LYS A 133 -6.62 -13.98 -10.74
N GLU A 134 -7.48 -13.67 -9.79
CA GLU A 134 -8.46 -12.59 -9.87
C GLU A 134 -7.83 -11.24 -9.56
N LYS A 135 -6.83 -11.20 -8.67
CA LYS A 135 -6.17 -9.96 -8.22
C LYS A 135 -4.86 -9.67 -8.94
N THR A 136 -4.20 -10.69 -9.51
CA THR A 136 -2.93 -10.50 -10.21
C THR A 136 -3.18 -10.05 -11.64
N ILE A 137 -2.70 -8.86 -11.98
CA ILE A 137 -2.78 -8.30 -13.33
C ILE A 137 -1.40 -8.40 -13.98
N LEU A 138 -1.36 -8.93 -15.20
CA LEU A 138 -0.16 -8.91 -16.04
C LEU A 138 -0.29 -7.77 -17.04
N PHE A 139 0.72 -6.92 -17.10
CA PHE A 139 0.79 -5.82 -18.06
C PHE A 139 2.19 -5.76 -18.67
N PRO A 140 2.33 -5.30 -19.93
CA PRO A 140 3.63 -5.02 -20.52
C PRO A 140 4.43 -4.06 -19.65
N GLU A 141 5.76 -4.18 -19.63
CA GLU A 141 6.65 -3.21 -19.00
C GLU A 141 6.19 -1.79 -19.39
N GLY A 142 5.91 -0.93 -18.41
CA GLY A 142 5.38 0.41 -18.70
C GLY A 142 4.19 0.93 -17.91
N TYR A 143 3.80 0.32 -16.78
CA TYR A 143 2.69 0.80 -15.95
C TYR A 143 3.05 1.37 -14.57
N ALA A 144 4.34 1.63 -14.29
CA ALA A 144 4.84 2.38 -13.13
C ALA A 144 4.38 3.87 -13.11
N THR A 145 4.78 4.65 -12.09
CA THR A 145 4.46 6.10 -12.01
C THR A 145 4.87 6.81 -13.31
N THR A 146 4.00 7.68 -13.85
CA THR A 146 4.18 8.29 -15.18
C THR A 146 5.55 8.97 -15.36
N LEU A 147 6.10 9.58 -14.30
CA LEU A 147 7.46 10.14 -14.30
C LEU A 147 8.55 9.07 -14.44
N GLN A 148 8.41 7.96 -13.72
CA GLN A 148 9.38 6.86 -13.78
C GLN A 148 9.35 6.21 -15.17
N LEU A 149 8.15 6.05 -15.74
CA LEU A 149 7.95 5.52 -17.08
C LEU A 149 8.52 6.40 -18.19
N LEU A 150 8.40 7.71 -18.02
CA LEU A 150 8.99 8.69 -18.94
C LEU A 150 10.52 8.66 -18.85
N ARG A 151 11.08 8.61 -17.62
CA ARG A 151 12.53 8.53 -17.39
C ARG A 151 13.16 7.25 -17.94
N THR A 152 12.46 6.14 -17.85
CA THR A 152 12.93 4.86 -18.40
C THR A 152 12.63 4.71 -19.90
N GLN A 153 12.11 5.75 -20.56
CA GLN A 153 11.70 5.75 -21.97
C GLN A 153 10.71 4.64 -22.36
N ILE A 154 9.99 4.09 -21.38
CA ILE A 154 9.02 3.02 -21.64
C ILE A 154 7.74 3.61 -22.25
N ILE A 155 7.38 4.83 -21.86
CA ILE A 155 6.32 5.61 -22.50
C ILE A 155 6.92 6.83 -23.18
N ASN A 156 6.40 7.17 -24.35
CA ASN A 156 6.73 8.44 -25.00
C ASN A 156 5.98 9.61 -24.33
N ALA A 157 6.35 10.84 -24.68
CA ALA A 157 5.74 12.06 -24.14
C ALA A 157 4.20 12.08 -24.29
N PHE A 158 3.68 11.61 -25.43
CA PHE A 158 2.24 11.55 -25.67
C PHE A 158 1.50 10.57 -24.73
N GLY A 159 2.09 9.41 -24.50
CA GLY A 159 1.60 8.42 -23.53
C GLY A 159 1.62 8.95 -22.11
N ALA A 160 2.65 9.73 -21.74
CA ALA A 160 2.72 10.38 -20.44
C ALA A 160 1.61 11.42 -20.24
N ILE A 161 1.36 12.28 -21.23
CA ILE A 161 0.25 13.27 -21.21
C ILE A 161 -1.09 12.56 -21.06
N SER A 162 -1.33 11.52 -21.87
CA SER A 162 -2.60 10.77 -21.84
C SER A 162 -2.86 10.15 -20.46
N ARG A 163 -1.83 9.52 -19.87
CA ARG A 163 -1.92 8.95 -18.51
C ARG A 163 -2.18 10.01 -17.46
N LEU A 164 -1.54 11.17 -17.57
CA LEU A 164 -1.71 12.28 -16.63
C LEU A 164 -3.15 12.81 -16.66
N ILE A 165 -3.73 13.00 -17.85
CA ILE A 165 -5.12 13.43 -18.04
C ILE A 165 -6.10 12.42 -17.41
N ILE A 166 -5.96 11.14 -17.77
CA ILE A 166 -6.81 10.05 -17.26
C ILE A 166 -6.67 9.93 -15.74
N GLY A 167 -5.45 10.02 -15.22
CA GLY A 167 -5.16 9.98 -13.80
C GLY A 167 -5.88 11.08 -13.02
N CYS A 168 -5.78 12.33 -13.49
CA CYS A 168 -6.45 13.46 -12.85
C CYS A 168 -7.98 13.34 -12.89
N ASP A 169 -8.56 12.90 -14.01
CA ASP A 169 -10.00 12.70 -14.11
C ASP A 169 -10.50 11.56 -13.21
N ASN A 170 -9.71 10.49 -13.05
CA ASN A 170 -10.02 9.41 -12.11
C ASN A 170 -9.97 9.88 -10.66
N VAL A 171 -8.97 10.68 -10.28
CA VAL A 171 -8.88 11.30 -8.94
C VAL A 171 -10.10 12.18 -8.68
N ARG A 172 -10.50 13.03 -9.63
CA ARG A 172 -11.73 13.84 -9.49
C ARG A 172 -12.97 12.99 -9.26
N ARG A 173 -13.15 11.90 -10.01
CA ARG A 173 -14.29 10.99 -9.83
C ARG A 173 -14.27 10.31 -8.47
N LEU A 174 -13.10 9.81 -8.04
CA LEU A 174 -12.92 9.11 -6.78
C LEU A 174 -13.26 10.01 -5.57
N TRP A 175 -12.84 11.27 -5.62
CA TRP A 175 -13.05 12.24 -4.55
C TRP A 175 -14.27 13.14 -4.77
N ASN A 176 -15.10 12.84 -5.78
CA ASN A 176 -16.29 13.61 -6.16
C ASN A 176 -16.01 15.12 -6.34
N VAL A 177 -14.84 15.46 -6.89
CA VAL A 177 -14.45 16.84 -7.13
C VAL A 177 -15.01 17.30 -8.48
N LYS A 178 -15.96 18.25 -8.42
CA LYS A 178 -16.56 18.84 -9.62
C LYS A 178 -15.65 19.92 -10.19
N LYS A 179 -15.48 19.94 -11.51
CA LYS A 179 -14.88 21.10 -12.19
C LYS A 179 -15.83 22.29 -11.99
N ILE A 180 -15.30 23.40 -11.52
CA ILE A 180 -16.07 24.62 -11.31
C ILE A 180 -15.76 25.55 -12.48
N GLU A 181 -16.75 25.79 -13.34
CA GLU A 181 -16.61 26.74 -14.45
C GLU A 181 -16.88 28.19 -13.98
N TYR A 182 -16.13 29.11 -14.58
CA TYR A 182 -16.05 30.52 -14.22
C TYR A 182 -17.37 31.26 -14.35
N GLN A 183 -17.98 31.66 -13.23
CA GLN A 183 -18.90 32.81 -13.24
C GLN A 183 -18.73 33.77 -12.05
N ASN A 184 -18.22 33.36 -10.87
CA ASN A 184 -18.35 34.19 -9.67
C ASN A 184 -17.18 34.15 -8.64
N LEU A 185 -15.95 33.78 -9.02
CA LEU A 185 -14.85 33.62 -8.05
C LEU A 185 -13.68 34.59 -8.28
N ARG A 186 -13.11 35.09 -7.17
CA ARG A 186 -12.04 36.11 -7.10
C ARG A 186 -10.62 35.58 -7.45
N ALA A 187 -10.41 34.28 -7.54
CA ALA A 187 -9.12 33.67 -7.86
C ALA A 187 -9.10 33.20 -9.32
N SER A 188 -7.94 33.28 -9.98
CA SER A 188 -7.73 32.78 -11.35
C SER A 188 -8.02 31.26 -11.42
N ASP A 189 -8.49 30.71 -12.55
CA ASP A 189 -8.69 29.24 -12.71
C ASP A 189 -7.39 28.45 -12.52
N GLU A 190 -6.26 29.14 -12.66
CA GLU A 190 -4.91 28.60 -12.54
C GLU A 190 -4.44 28.56 -11.08
N MET A 191 -5.16 29.22 -10.15
CA MET A 191 -4.84 29.35 -8.72
C MET A 191 -5.49 28.29 -7.83
N ARG A 192 -6.11 27.26 -8.41
CA ARG A 192 -6.93 26.33 -7.63
C ARG A 192 -6.36 24.94 -7.69
N PHE A 193 -6.12 24.39 -6.50
CA PHE A 193 -5.86 22.97 -6.31
C PHE A 193 -6.89 22.12 -7.04
N LEU A 194 -6.43 21.01 -7.61
CA LEU A 194 -7.23 19.98 -8.23
C LEU A 194 -8.34 19.52 -7.28
N THR A 195 -8.05 19.45 -5.98
CA THR A 195 -9.00 19.06 -4.92
C THR A 195 -10.14 20.05 -4.70
N ASP A 196 -9.91 21.34 -4.98
CA ASP A 196 -10.93 22.39 -4.87
C ASP A 196 -11.66 22.62 -6.22
N GLY A 197 -11.42 21.74 -7.21
CA GLY A 197 -12.07 21.78 -8.52
C GLY A 197 -11.34 22.61 -9.57
N GLY A 198 -10.08 22.95 -9.33
CA GLY A 198 -9.22 23.65 -10.28
C GLY A 198 -8.74 22.78 -11.45
N LYS A 199 -7.96 23.37 -12.36
CA LYS A 199 -7.38 22.68 -13.52
C LYS A 199 -6.29 21.70 -13.09
N ASN A 200 -5.88 20.83 -14.00
CA ASN A 200 -4.74 19.94 -13.76
C ASN A 200 -3.45 20.79 -13.89
N PRO A 201 -2.65 20.97 -12.82
CA PRO A 201 -1.45 21.80 -12.86
C PRO A 201 -0.23 21.06 -13.40
N TRP A 202 -0.29 19.73 -13.52
CA TRP A 202 0.83 18.94 -13.96
C TRP A 202 0.94 18.93 -15.50
N VAL A 203 2.17 19.10 -15.96
CA VAL A 203 2.67 18.89 -17.32
C VAL A 203 3.87 17.94 -17.24
N ILE A 204 4.43 17.55 -18.38
CA ILE A 204 5.55 16.59 -18.40
C ILE A 204 6.76 17.12 -17.60
N GLU A 205 6.99 18.42 -17.70
CA GLU A 205 8.14 19.14 -17.17
C GLU A 205 8.12 19.25 -15.64
N ASN A 206 6.94 19.28 -15.03
CA ASN A 206 6.76 19.46 -13.58
C ASN A 206 6.09 18.26 -12.88
N ILE A 207 5.92 17.12 -13.56
CA ILE A 207 5.24 15.93 -13.01
C ILE A 207 5.90 15.36 -11.73
N GLY A 208 7.16 15.72 -11.46
CA GLY A 208 7.88 15.35 -10.24
C GLY A 208 7.72 16.33 -9.08
N VAL A 209 7.00 17.43 -9.28
CA VAL A 209 6.77 18.48 -8.29
C VAL A 209 5.35 18.33 -7.75
N ASP A 210 5.18 18.50 -6.45
CA ASP A 210 3.84 18.49 -5.85
C ASP A 210 3.04 19.73 -6.25
N GLU A 211 1.72 19.61 -6.19
CA GLU A 211 0.78 20.67 -6.61
C GLU A 211 1.00 21.99 -5.87
N ALA A 212 1.25 21.94 -4.56
CA ALA A 212 1.42 23.15 -3.75
C ALA A 212 2.66 23.91 -4.19
N THR A 213 3.78 23.22 -4.42
CA THR A 213 5.02 23.82 -4.92
C THR A 213 4.87 24.36 -6.35
N ILE A 214 4.12 23.70 -7.24
CA ILE A 214 3.84 24.23 -8.60
C ILE A 214 3.10 25.55 -8.51
N GLU A 215 2.07 25.61 -7.67
CA GLU A 215 1.35 26.84 -7.37
C GLU A 215 2.18 27.82 -6.51
N ASP A 216 3.31 27.47 -5.91
CA ASP A 216 4.20 28.46 -5.28
C ASP A 216 5.00 29.19 -6.35
N ILE A 217 5.50 28.46 -7.35
CA ILE A 217 6.37 28.98 -8.41
C ILE A 217 5.63 29.90 -9.39
N ILE A 218 4.35 29.63 -9.66
CA ILE A 218 3.54 30.47 -10.56
C ILE A 218 3.30 31.87 -9.97
N PHE A 219 3.52 32.05 -8.65
CA PHE A 219 3.07 33.21 -7.89
C PHE A 219 4.23 33.90 -7.17
N ASP A 220 5.08 34.58 -7.94
CA ASP A 220 6.13 35.45 -7.41
C ASP A 220 5.64 36.90 -7.18
N ASP A 221 4.35 37.18 -7.36
CA ASP A 221 3.76 38.52 -7.16
C ASP A 221 3.33 38.73 -5.69
N GLU A 222 3.94 39.72 -5.02
CA GLU A 222 3.80 39.97 -3.56
C GLU A 222 2.35 40.18 -3.10
N GLU A 223 1.48 40.74 -3.96
CA GLU A 223 0.09 41.04 -3.61
C GLU A 223 -0.80 39.78 -3.56
N GLU A 224 -0.46 38.74 -4.33
CA GLU A 224 -1.20 37.47 -4.34
C GLU A 224 -0.75 36.51 -3.25
N ASN A 225 0.54 36.58 -2.85
CA ASN A 225 1.06 35.83 -1.71
C ASN A 225 0.28 36.11 -0.41
N ASN A 226 -0.15 37.37 -0.20
CA ASN A 226 -0.97 37.75 0.95
C ASN A 226 -2.37 37.10 0.96
N LYS A 227 -2.96 36.80 -0.22
CA LYS A 227 -4.27 36.10 -0.31
C LYS A 227 -4.13 34.60 0.00
N ARG A 228 -2.95 34.02 -0.29
CA ARG A 228 -2.66 32.58 -0.11
C ARG A 228 -2.40 32.21 1.34
N ILE A 229 -1.74 33.10 2.09
CA ILE A 229 -1.58 32.98 3.56
C ILE A 229 -2.95 32.84 4.24
N ILE A 230 -3.97 33.56 3.76
CA ILE A 230 -5.34 33.48 4.29
C ILE A 230 -5.96 32.09 4.02
N LEU A 231 -5.74 31.47 2.86
CA LEU A 231 -6.30 30.15 2.53
C LEU A 231 -5.65 29.00 3.34
N PHE A 232 -4.33 29.01 3.50
CA PHE A 232 -3.61 28.05 4.35
C PHE A 232 -3.96 28.22 5.84
N CYS A 233 -4.24 29.45 6.29
CA CYS A 233 -4.68 29.71 7.66
C CYS A 233 -6.13 29.25 7.93
N VAL A 234 -7.03 29.28 6.94
CA VAL A 234 -8.46 28.98 7.15
C VAL A 234 -8.78 27.48 7.20
N LYS A 235 -7.98 26.59 6.57
CA LYS A 235 -8.17 25.11 6.67
C LYS A 235 -7.44 24.44 7.85
N ASN A 236 -6.68 25.19 8.66
CA ASN A 236 -5.84 24.65 9.75
C ASN A 236 -6.57 24.35 11.08
N ILE A 237 -7.81 23.83 11.01
CA ILE A 237 -8.47 23.20 12.15
C ILE A 237 -8.12 21.70 12.21
N ALA A 238 -7.94 21.04 11.06
CA ALA A 238 -7.64 19.61 10.99
C ALA A 238 -6.18 19.25 11.34
N SER A 239 -5.21 20.12 11.06
CA SER A 239 -3.78 19.86 11.33
C SER A 239 -3.32 20.28 12.73
N LYS A 240 -4.17 20.97 13.51
CA LYS A 240 -3.83 21.49 14.84
C LYS A 240 -3.31 20.41 15.79
N ASN A 241 -3.69 19.16 15.58
CA ASN A 241 -3.21 18.03 16.38
C ASN A 241 -1.84 17.48 15.93
N MET A 242 -1.48 17.58 14.65
CA MET A 242 -0.13 17.24 14.17
C MET A 242 0.90 18.31 14.53
N LEU A 243 0.55 19.59 14.40
CA LEU A 243 1.45 20.68 14.79
C LEU A 243 1.71 20.72 16.30
N LYS A 244 0.71 20.38 17.14
CA LYS A 244 0.89 20.27 18.59
C LYS A 244 1.87 19.15 18.99
N SER A 245 1.85 18.00 18.30
CA SER A 245 2.79 16.91 18.61
C SER A 245 4.21 17.20 18.11
N THR A 246 4.36 17.88 16.97
CA THR A 246 5.68 18.30 16.46
C THR A 246 6.31 19.41 17.33
N ILE A 247 5.52 20.38 17.81
CA ILE A 247 5.99 21.44 18.72
C ILE A 247 6.31 20.89 20.13
N GLN A 248 5.55 19.90 20.62
CA GLN A 248 5.89 19.18 21.86
C GLN A 248 7.17 18.33 21.72
N HIS A 249 7.49 17.85 20.53
CA HIS A 249 8.76 17.15 20.28
C HIS A 249 9.94 18.11 20.12
N SER A 250 9.79 19.26 19.44
CA SER A 250 10.88 20.22 19.25
C SER A 250 11.28 20.94 20.55
N SER A 251 10.32 21.19 21.44
CA SER A 251 10.58 21.76 22.77
C SER A 251 11.30 20.80 23.73
N ARG A 252 11.24 19.48 23.48
CA ARG A 252 12.07 18.48 24.17
C ARG A 252 13.48 18.35 23.60
N VAL A 253 13.69 18.66 22.32
CA VAL A 253 15.02 18.55 21.68
C VAL A 253 15.88 19.78 21.96
N GLN A 254 15.29 20.95 22.21
CA GLN A 254 16.05 22.16 22.57
C GLN A 254 16.62 22.15 24.00
N SER A 255 16.13 21.29 24.91
CA SER A 255 16.76 21.13 26.24
C SER A 255 17.99 20.22 26.25
N ASP A 256 18.23 19.45 25.18
CA ASP A 256 19.31 18.47 25.11
C ASP A 256 20.52 18.92 24.26
N LEU A 257 20.45 20.10 23.64
CA LEU A 257 21.50 20.62 22.73
C LEU A 257 22.38 21.73 23.35
N SER A 258 22.22 22.07 24.63
CA SER A 258 23.08 23.05 25.32
C SER A 258 24.44 22.49 25.78
N SER A 259 24.81 21.27 25.37
CA SER A 259 26.05 20.59 25.80
C SER A 259 27.07 20.34 24.69
N PHE A 260 26.86 20.83 23.46
CA PHE A 260 27.81 20.64 22.36
C PHE A 260 28.56 21.93 22.00
N THR A 261 29.83 22.00 22.39
CA THR A 261 30.81 22.99 21.92
C THR A 261 31.19 22.75 20.44
N PRO A 262 31.24 23.78 19.59
CA PRO A 262 31.63 23.62 18.19
C PRO A 262 33.16 23.66 18.03
N TYR A 263 33.73 22.65 17.38
CA TYR A 263 35.09 22.70 16.85
C TYR A 263 35.08 23.46 15.51
N MET A 264 35.79 24.58 15.47
CA MET A 264 36.20 25.28 14.25
C MET A 264 37.41 24.59 13.60
N ALA A 265 37.46 24.70 12.27
CA ALA A 265 38.60 24.69 11.32
C ALA A 265 38.38 23.66 10.20
N LEU A 266 38.70 23.89 8.93
CA LEU A 266 39.25 25.02 8.18
C LEU A 266 38.94 24.73 6.70
N THR A 267 38.84 25.80 5.92
CA THR A 267 38.74 25.84 4.47
C THR A 267 39.85 25.09 3.73
N ASN A 268 39.55 24.52 2.56
CA ASN A 268 40.25 24.93 1.33
C ASN A 268 39.54 24.53 0.03
N LYS A 269 39.50 25.52 -0.87
CA LYS A 269 39.19 25.46 -2.29
C LYS A 269 40.31 24.75 -3.05
N ALA A 270 39.95 24.00 -4.08
CA ALA A 270 40.62 23.92 -5.39
C ALA A 270 39.57 23.31 -6.35
N SER A 271 39.05 23.95 -7.41
CA SER A 271 39.67 24.48 -8.64
C SER A 271 40.55 23.46 -9.37
N LEU A 272 39.91 22.56 -10.13
CA LEU A 272 40.01 22.41 -11.59
C LEU A 272 38.88 21.50 -12.10
#